data_AF-E5A736-F1
#
_entry.id   AF-E5A736-F1
#
_cell.length_a   1.000
_cell.length_b   1.000
_cell.length_c   1.000
_cell.angle_alpha   90.00
_cell.angle_beta   90.00
_cell.angle_gamma   90.00
#
_symmetry.space_group_name_H-M   'P 1'
#
loop_
_entity.id
_entity.type
_entity.pdbx_description
1 polymer ?
#
loop_
_entity_poly.entity_id
_entity_poly.type
_entity_poly.pdbx_seq_one_letter_code
_entity_poly.pdbx_strand_id
1 'polypeptide(L)'
;MDRAIEVLGRWKANNFHHHVGPGAHLTHYPVANHTALNVVVFLSDPSPWPDARTMVAKGTRLEVEKALQGWHPTVLGVVSLLPDELSKWALFDQGEYPLPCYNKGSVCLAGDAAHASSPHHGAGACLGVSTLSPICPTTARWANLVAESMCQL
;
A
#
# COMPACT_ATOMS: atom_id res chain seq x y z
N MET A 1 12.03 13.71 -12.20
CA MET A 1 11.00 14.58 -11.59
C MET A 1 10.50 15.69 -12.52
N ASP A 2 11.31 16.24 -13.41
CA ASP A 2 10.86 17.32 -14.33
C ASP A 2 9.65 16.92 -15.19
N ARG A 3 9.68 15.71 -15.76
CA ARG A 3 8.53 15.13 -16.50
C ARG A 3 7.25 15.07 -15.66
N ALA A 4 7.37 14.77 -14.37
CA ALA A 4 6.22 14.75 -13.47
C ALA A 4 5.70 16.16 -13.19
N ILE A 5 6.59 17.14 -13.04
CA ILE A 5 6.21 18.56 -12.86
C ILE A 5 5.50 19.10 -14.10
N GLU A 6 5.93 18.71 -15.30
CA GLU A 6 5.28 19.09 -16.56
C GLU A 6 3.83 18.60 -16.62
N VAL A 7 3.59 17.35 -16.23
CA VAL A 7 2.26 16.72 -16.27
C VAL A 7 1.35 17.15 -15.12
N LEU A 8 1.87 17.14 -13.89
CA LEU A 8 1.09 17.35 -12.66
C LEU A 8 1.04 18.81 -12.23
N GLY A 9 1.95 19.63 -12.73
CA GLY A 9 2.28 20.94 -12.16
C GLY A 9 3.16 20.81 -10.93
N ARG A 10 3.86 21.90 -10.60
CA ARG A 10 4.83 21.95 -9.50
C ARG A 10 4.23 21.55 -8.15
N TRP A 11 3.01 21.98 -7.85
CA TRP A 11 2.38 21.67 -6.56
C TRP A 11 2.10 20.17 -6.40
N LYS A 12 1.37 19.56 -7.35
CA LYS A 12 1.00 18.15 -7.24
C LYS A 12 2.19 17.21 -7.31
N ALA A 13 3.18 17.51 -8.17
CA ALA A 13 4.38 16.68 -8.26
C ALA A 13 5.20 16.64 -6.95
N ASN A 14 5.14 17.69 -6.11
CA ASN A 14 5.92 17.79 -4.88
C ASN A 14 5.15 17.42 -3.60
N ASN A 15 3.91 16.94 -3.72
CA ASN A 15 3.07 16.59 -2.59
C ASN A 15 2.45 15.19 -2.75
N PHE A 16 1.97 14.64 -1.64
CA PHE A 16 1.11 13.47 -1.68
C PHE A 16 -0.24 13.83 -2.28
N HIS A 17 -0.69 13.05 -3.27
CA HIS A 17 -2.04 13.14 -3.81
C HIS A 17 -2.66 11.78 -4.04
N HIS A 18 -3.96 11.71 -3.79
CA HIS A 18 -4.80 10.56 -4.03
C HIS A 18 -5.93 10.96 -4.99
N HIS A 19 -5.91 10.38 -6.19
CA HIS A 19 -6.91 10.62 -7.24
C HIS A 19 -7.91 9.48 -7.21
N VAL A 20 -9.18 9.81 -6.98
CA VAL A 20 -10.27 8.83 -6.84
C VAL A 20 -11.19 8.87 -8.05
N GLY A 21 -11.73 7.71 -8.42
CA GLY A 21 -12.68 7.60 -9.52
C GLY A 21 -13.36 6.23 -9.54
N PRO A 22 -14.25 5.99 -10.51
CA PRO A 22 -14.97 4.72 -10.61
C PRO A 22 -14.03 3.55 -10.89
N GLY A 23 -14.10 2.50 -10.06
CA GLY A 23 -13.37 1.23 -10.27
C GLY A 23 -11.85 1.28 -10.07
N ALA A 24 -11.29 2.45 -9.74
CA ALA A 24 -9.86 2.60 -9.53
C ALA A 24 -9.52 3.83 -8.66
N HIS A 25 -8.30 3.88 -8.15
CA HIS A 25 -7.72 5.09 -7.58
C HIS A 25 -6.20 5.08 -7.74
N LEU A 26 -5.59 6.26 -7.80
CA LEU A 26 -4.16 6.43 -8.01
C LEU A 26 -3.57 7.29 -6.89
N THR A 27 -2.54 6.77 -6.24
CA THR A 27 -1.74 7.51 -5.26
C THR A 27 -0.38 7.84 -5.83
N HIS A 28 0.10 9.07 -5.62
CA HIS A 28 1.49 9.40 -5.89
C HIS A 28 2.09 10.32 -4.83
N TYR A 29 3.40 10.22 -4.63
CA TYR A 29 4.17 11.08 -3.73
C TYR A 29 5.67 11.09 -4.10
N PRO A 30 6.39 12.21 -3.87
CA PRO A 30 7.82 12.28 -4.14
C PRO A 30 8.60 11.41 -3.15
N VAL A 31 9.67 10.79 -3.64
CA VAL A 31 10.61 9.96 -2.87
C VAL A 31 12.04 10.28 -3.29
N ALA A 32 13.02 9.69 -2.60
CA ALA A 32 14.45 9.85 -2.90
C ALA A 32 14.85 11.34 -2.98
N ASN A 33 14.53 12.12 -1.94
CA ASN A 33 14.80 13.57 -1.88
C ASN A 33 14.27 14.35 -3.11
N HIS A 34 13.01 14.13 -3.47
CA HIS A 34 12.35 14.77 -4.62
C HIS A 34 13.07 14.53 -5.97
N THR A 35 13.75 13.40 -6.13
CA THR A 35 14.35 12.99 -7.42
C THR A 35 13.51 11.97 -8.18
N ALA A 36 12.63 11.25 -7.49
CA ALA A 36 11.71 10.28 -8.05
C ALA A 36 10.28 10.47 -7.52
N LEU A 37 9.31 9.95 -8.27
CA LEU A 37 7.90 9.93 -7.88
C LEU A 37 7.47 8.48 -7.72
N ASN A 38 6.99 8.10 -6.54
CA ASN A 38 6.33 6.82 -6.36
C ASN A 38 4.88 6.94 -6.83
N VAL A 39 4.42 5.96 -7.61
CA VAL A 39 3.05 5.92 -8.14
C VAL A 39 2.49 4.52 -7.91
N VAL A 40 1.30 4.45 -7.31
CA VAL A 40 0.56 3.21 -7.09
C VAL A 40 -0.82 3.37 -7.67
N VAL A 41 -1.21 2.44 -8.56
CA VAL A 41 -2.55 2.41 -9.16
C VAL A 41 -3.28 1.20 -8.62
N PHE A 42 -4.43 1.44 -8.01
CA PHE A 42 -5.32 0.42 -7.49
C PHE A 42 -6.48 0.26 -8.47
N LEU A 43 -6.69 -0.96 -8.95
CA LEU A 43 -7.78 -1.33 -9.83
C LEU A 43 -8.67 -2.34 -9.11
N SER A 44 -9.99 -2.17 -9.20
CA SER A 44 -10.95 -3.16 -8.72
C SER A 44 -11.16 -4.22 -9.82
N ASP A 45 -10.76 -5.46 -9.55
CA ASP A 45 -10.99 -6.61 -10.43
C ASP A 45 -11.90 -7.62 -9.71
N PRO A 46 -13.09 -7.93 -10.23
CA PRO A 46 -13.97 -8.96 -9.65
C PRO A 46 -13.49 -10.39 -9.96
N SER A 47 -12.52 -10.55 -10.87
CA SER A 47 -12.00 -11.85 -11.25
C SER A 47 -11.14 -12.44 -10.11
N PRO A 48 -11.20 -13.76 -9.88
CA PRO A 48 -10.31 -14.39 -8.92
C PRO A 48 -8.86 -14.26 -9.37
N TRP A 49 -7.96 -14.12 -8.40
CA TRP A 49 -6.53 -14.09 -8.68
C TRP A 49 -6.06 -15.42 -9.29
N PRO A 50 -5.34 -15.41 -10.42
CA PRO A 50 -5.11 -16.63 -11.22
C PRO A 50 -4.06 -17.58 -10.62
N ASP A 51 -3.12 -17.10 -9.80
CA ASP A 51 -2.06 -17.93 -9.21
C ASP A 51 -2.08 -17.88 -7.69
N ALA A 52 -2.52 -18.96 -7.06
CA ALA A 52 -2.56 -19.08 -5.60
C ALA A 52 -1.17 -19.15 -4.92
N ARG A 53 -0.07 -19.30 -5.68
CA ARG A 53 1.29 -19.44 -5.15
C ARG A 53 2.06 -18.13 -5.06
N THR A 54 1.63 -17.10 -5.78
CA THR A 54 2.28 -15.78 -5.79
C THR A 54 1.24 -14.67 -5.75
N MET A 55 1.53 -13.62 -4.98
CA MET A 55 0.72 -12.40 -4.98
C MET A 55 1.26 -11.34 -5.96
N VAL A 56 2.33 -11.66 -6.69
CA VAL A 56 2.98 -10.74 -7.62
C VAL A 56 2.99 -11.34 -9.02
N ALA A 57 2.53 -10.55 -9.99
CA ALA A 57 2.55 -10.85 -11.41
C ALA A 57 3.16 -9.69 -12.20
N LYS A 58 3.47 -9.94 -13.48
CA LYS A 58 3.78 -8.87 -14.42
C LYS A 58 2.48 -8.17 -14.82
N GLY A 59 2.48 -6.85 -14.77
CA GLY A 59 1.46 -5.98 -15.35
C GLY A 59 2.05 -5.13 -16.47
N THR A 60 1.19 -4.43 -17.18
CA THR A 60 1.64 -3.49 -18.23
C THR A 60 1.00 -2.13 -18.07
N ARG A 61 1.69 -1.09 -18.54
CA ARG A 61 1.11 0.26 -18.62
C ARG A 61 -0.19 0.27 -19.43
N LEU A 62 -0.26 -0.51 -20.50
CA LEU A 62 -1.45 -0.61 -21.35
C LEU A 62 -2.69 -1.12 -20.60
N GLU A 63 -2.53 -2.07 -19.66
CA GLU A 63 -3.64 -2.53 -18.81
C GLU A 63 -4.18 -1.39 -17.94
N VAL A 64 -3.29 -0.58 -17.37
CA VAL A 64 -3.65 0.58 -16.56
C VAL A 64 -4.32 1.67 -17.41
N GLU A 65 -3.78 1.97 -18.59
CA GLU A 65 -4.36 2.94 -19.52
C GLU A 65 -5.78 2.56 -19.94
N LYS A 66 -6.04 1.27 -20.21
CA LYS A 66 -7.37 0.75 -20.51
C LYS A 66 -8.31 0.87 -19.32
N ALA A 67 -7.85 0.53 -18.12
CA ALA A 67 -8.68 0.58 -16.90
C ALA A 67 -9.04 2.03 -16.52
N LEU A 68 -8.19 3.00 -16.84
CA LEU A 68 -8.40 4.42 -16.56
C LEU A 68 -8.96 5.18 -17.76
N GLN A 69 -9.48 4.49 -18.79
CA GLN A 69 -10.05 5.15 -19.96
C GLN A 69 -11.16 6.14 -19.55
N GLY A 70 -11.07 7.39 -20.03
CA GLY A 70 -12.02 8.46 -19.71
C GLY A 70 -11.72 9.21 -18.41
N TRP A 71 -10.67 8.85 -17.67
CA TRP A 71 -10.20 9.65 -16.53
C TRP A 71 -9.60 11.00 -16.97
N HIS A 72 -9.48 11.93 -16.02
CA HIS A 72 -8.97 13.26 -16.29
C HIS A 72 -7.55 13.23 -16.89
N PRO A 73 -7.21 14.09 -17.88
CA PRO A 73 -5.91 14.09 -18.57
C PRO A 73 -4.69 14.13 -17.66
N THR A 74 -4.80 14.79 -16.50
CA THR A 74 -3.72 14.80 -15.49
C THR A 74 -3.36 13.39 -14.99
N VAL A 75 -4.35 12.53 -14.74
CA VAL A 75 -4.12 11.16 -14.25
C VAL A 75 -3.54 10.30 -15.38
N LEU A 76 -4.11 10.41 -16.58
CA LEU A 76 -3.61 9.73 -17.77
C LEU A 76 -2.17 10.15 -18.12
N GLY A 77 -1.85 11.42 -17.92
CA GLY A 77 -0.49 11.94 -18.09
C GLY A 77 0.49 11.33 -17.09
N VAL A 78 0.09 11.05 -15.84
CA VAL A 78 0.97 10.34 -14.89
C VAL A 78 1.19 8.91 -15.35
N VAL A 79 0.13 8.25 -15.79
CA VAL A 79 0.17 6.85 -16.27
C VAL A 79 1.10 6.72 -17.48
N SER A 80 1.11 7.71 -18.39
CA SER A 80 2.01 7.70 -19.55
C SER A 80 3.49 7.85 -19.22
N LEU A 81 3.83 8.28 -18.00
CA LEU A 81 5.21 8.35 -17.51
C LEU A 81 5.71 7.02 -16.94
N LEU A 82 4.81 6.06 -16.67
CA LEU A 82 5.16 4.76 -16.13
C LEU A 82 5.96 3.93 -17.17
N PRO A 83 6.82 3.01 -16.72
CA PRO A 83 7.46 2.05 -17.63
C PRO A 83 6.42 1.10 -18.25
N ASP A 84 6.74 0.52 -19.40
CA ASP A 84 5.81 -0.39 -20.10
C ASP A 84 5.54 -1.68 -19.32
N GLU A 85 6.57 -2.22 -18.67
CA GLU A 85 6.46 -3.33 -17.72
C GLU A 85 6.27 -2.82 -16.29
N LEU A 86 5.27 -3.35 -15.60
CA LEU A 86 4.92 -2.99 -14.23
C LEU A 86 4.87 -4.25 -13.35
N SER A 87 5.02 -4.05 -12.04
CA SER A 87 4.71 -5.08 -11.04
C SER A 87 3.24 -4.95 -10.65
N LYS A 88 2.46 -6.02 -10.84
CA LYS A 88 1.04 -6.11 -10.47
C LYS A 88 0.90 -6.94 -9.20
N TRP A 89 0.30 -6.37 -8.17
CA TRP A 89 0.22 -7.00 -6.85
C TRP A 89 -1.24 -7.27 -6.51
N ALA A 90 -1.54 -8.52 -6.18
CA ALA A 90 -2.82 -8.90 -5.60
C ALA A 90 -2.87 -8.45 -4.14
N LEU A 91 -3.99 -7.87 -3.73
CA LEU A 91 -4.22 -7.45 -2.36
C LEU A 91 -5.08 -8.50 -1.67
N PHE A 92 -4.52 -9.17 -0.68
CA PHE A 92 -5.21 -10.12 0.18
C PHE A 92 -5.27 -9.58 1.61
N ASP A 93 -6.38 -9.80 2.28
CA ASP A 93 -6.58 -9.44 3.69
C ASP A 93 -7.42 -10.50 4.42
N GLN A 94 -7.65 -10.29 5.72
CA GLN A 94 -8.47 -11.16 6.56
C GLN A 94 -9.92 -10.64 6.71
N GLY A 95 -10.40 -9.78 5.80
CA GLY A 95 -11.74 -9.19 5.88
C GLY A 95 -12.87 -10.21 5.74
N GLU A 96 -12.71 -11.21 4.85
CA GLU A 96 -13.74 -12.24 4.61
C GLU A 96 -13.82 -13.27 5.75
N TYR A 97 -12.67 -13.68 6.29
CA TYR A 97 -12.57 -14.68 7.37
C TYR A 97 -11.66 -14.18 8.51
N PRO A 98 -12.13 -13.25 9.34
CA PRO A 98 -11.34 -12.76 10.47
C PRO A 98 -11.15 -13.84 11.54
N LEU A 99 -10.03 -13.80 12.26
CA LEU A 99 -9.77 -14.74 13.35
C LEU A 99 -10.75 -14.50 14.51
N PRO A 100 -11.33 -15.56 15.11
CA PRO A 100 -12.23 -15.42 16.25
C PRO A 100 -11.49 -15.11 17.57
N CYS A 101 -10.18 -15.41 17.63
CA CYS A 101 -9.32 -15.12 18.76
C CYS A 101 -7.86 -14.99 18.30
N TYR A 102 -7.09 -14.13 18.97
CA TYR A 102 -5.68 -13.88 18.66
C TYR A 102 -4.69 -14.59 19.60
N ASN A 103 -5.18 -15.37 20.57
CA ASN A 103 -4.32 -16.14 21.48
C ASN A 103 -4.96 -17.47 21.92
N LYS A 104 -4.13 -18.42 22.32
CA LYS A 104 -4.53 -19.69 22.95
C LYS A 104 -3.40 -20.21 23.83
N GLY A 105 -3.62 -20.26 25.14
CA GLY A 105 -2.59 -20.69 26.09
C GLY A 105 -1.39 -19.74 26.08
N SER A 106 -0.20 -20.27 25.81
CA SER A 106 1.06 -19.51 25.73
C SER A 106 1.43 -19.04 24.31
N VAL A 107 0.51 -19.16 23.35
CA VAL A 107 0.73 -18.76 21.95
C VAL A 107 -0.20 -17.60 21.59
N CYS A 108 0.36 -16.55 21.00
CA CYS A 108 -0.38 -15.40 20.49
C CYS A 108 0.01 -15.06 19.04
N LEU A 109 -0.93 -14.49 18.30
CA LEU A 109 -0.74 -13.89 16.98
C LEU A 109 -0.75 -12.36 17.12
N ALA A 110 0.10 -11.69 16.35
CA ALA A 110 0.19 -10.23 16.29
C ALA A 110 0.56 -9.79 14.87
N GLY A 111 0.35 -8.51 14.56
CA GLY A 111 0.62 -7.98 13.21
C GLY A 111 -0.23 -8.65 12.13
N ASP A 112 0.32 -8.78 10.93
CA ASP A 112 -0.40 -9.34 9.79
C ASP A 112 -0.82 -10.81 9.99
N ALA A 113 -0.14 -11.57 10.87
CA ALA A 113 -0.58 -12.91 11.23
C ALA A 113 -1.94 -12.92 11.96
N ALA A 114 -2.26 -11.84 12.67
CA ALA A 114 -3.51 -11.67 13.41
C ALA A 114 -4.57 -10.89 12.61
N HIS A 115 -4.16 -9.85 11.88
CA HIS A 115 -5.09 -8.88 11.29
C HIS A 115 -4.53 -8.23 10.00
N ALA A 116 -4.08 -9.04 9.04
CA ALA A 116 -3.68 -8.53 7.73
C ALA A 116 -4.83 -7.70 7.11
N SER A 117 -4.47 -6.52 6.58
CA SER A 117 -5.41 -5.55 6.01
C SER A 117 -4.92 -5.04 4.66
N SER A 118 -5.85 -4.61 3.80
CA SER A 118 -5.50 -3.89 2.59
C SER A 118 -4.80 -2.56 2.92
N PRO A 119 -3.85 -2.11 2.09
CA PRO A 119 -2.97 -0.98 2.43
C PRO A 119 -3.63 0.40 2.25
N HIS A 120 -4.94 0.48 1.98
CA HIS A 120 -5.61 1.74 1.64
C HIS A 120 -5.50 2.82 2.74
N HIS A 121 -5.36 2.42 4.01
CA HIS A 121 -5.11 3.35 5.12
C HIS A 121 -3.62 3.58 5.41
N GLY A 122 -2.71 2.79 4.84
CA GLY A 122 -1.27 2.87 5.16
C GLY A 122 -0.92 2.58 6.62
N ALA A 123 -1.82 1.97 7.40
CA ALA A 123 -1.72 1.86 8.86
C ALA A 123 -1.45 0.44 9.37
N GLY A 124 -1.31 -0.57 8.50
CA GLY A 124 -1.14 -1.97 8.91
C GLY A 124 0.05 -2.19 9.86
N ALA A 125 1.19 -1.58 9.55
CA ALA A 125 2.37 -1.64 10.42
C ALA A 125 2.13 -1.00 11.80
N CYS A 126 1.43 0.14 11.86
CA CYS A 126 1.08 0.81 13.11
C CYS A 126 0.17 -0.09 13.98
N LEU A 127 -0.79 -0.79 13.36
CA LEU A 127 -1.64 -1.76 14.04
C LEU A 127 -0.82 -2.97 14.55
N GLY A 128 0.16 -3.42 13.77
CA GLY A 128 1.06 -4.49 14.21
C GLY A 128 1.88 -4.12 15.45
N VAL A 129 2.41 -2.89 15.52
CA VAL A 129 3.13 -2.41 16.70
C VAL A 129 2.20 -2.32 17.92
N SER A 130 0.96 -1.84 17.73
CA SER A 130 0.03 -1.66 18.86
C SER A 130 -0.48 -2.98 19.45
N THR A 131 -0.57 -4.06 18.68
CA THR A 131 -1.03 -5.37 19.17
C THR A 131 -0.04 -6.10 20.08
N LEU A 132 1.25 -5.78 20.00
CA LEU A 132 2.29 -6.38 20.85
C LEU A 132 2.17 -6.00 22.34
N SER A 133 1.53 -4.88 22.65
CA SER A 133 1.42 -4.35 24.01
C SER A 133 0.33 -5.02 24.86
N PRO A 134 -0.94 -5.14 24.39
CA PRO A 134 -2.02 -5.71 25.21
C PRO A 134 -2.10 -7.25 25.19
N ILE A 135 -1.61 -7.93 24.14
CA ILE A 135 -1.79 -9.39 23.97
C ILE A 135 -0.73 -10.19 24.74
N CYS A 136 0.43 -9.60 25.02
CA CYS A 136 1.54 -10.30 25.66
C CYS A 136 2.19 -9.38 26.73
N PRO A 137 1.76 -9.45 28.00
CA PRO A 137 2.33 -8.62 29.07
C PRO A 137 3.83 -8.87 29.30
N THR A 138 4.38 -10.00 28.83
CA THR A 138 5.83 -10.28 28.84
C THR A 138 6.60 -9.54 27.74
N THR A 139 5.98 -9.16 26.61
CA THR A 139 6.61 -8.29 25.59
C THR A 139 6.48 -6.80 25.88
N ALA A 140 5.66 -6.37 26.84
CA ALA A 140 5.67 -4.98 27.31
C ALA A 140 7.08 -4.52 27.78
N ARG A 141 7.91 -5.47 28.26
CA ARG A 141 9.33 -5.23 28.58
C ARG A 141 10.21 -4.98 27.33
N TRP A 142 9.85 -5.55 26.18
CA TRP A 142 10.58 -5.41 24.92
C TRP A 142 10.11 -4.20 24.10
N ALA A 143 8.81 -3.88 24.11
CA ALA A 143 8.26 -2.71 23.42
C ALA A 143 8.82 -1.38 23.96
N ASN A 144 9.05 -1.30 25.28
CA ASN A 144 9.69 -0.12 25.89
C ASN A 144 11.15 0.05 25.42
N LEU A 145 11.90 -1.05 25.19
CA LEU A 145 13.28 -0.98 24.70
C LEU A 145 13.36 -0.52 23.24
N VAL A 146 12.41 -0.92 22.39
CA VAL A 146 12.38 -0.47 20.99
C VAL A 146 11.93 0.99 20.89
N ALA A 147 10.93 1.39 21.68
CA ALA A 147 10.47 2.79 21.75
C ALA A 147 11.57 3.74 22.24
N GLU A 148 12.38 3.34 23.23
CA GLU A 148 13.53 4.12 23.71
C GLU A 148 14.64 4.24 22.64
N SER A 149 14.84 3.22 21.80
CA SER A 149 15.84 3.25 20.73
C SER A 149 15.45 4.09 19.50
N MET A 150 14.15 4.23 19.20
CA MET A 150 13.67 5.03 18.06
C MET A 150 13.60 6.54 18.35
N CYS A 151 13.68 6.96 19.62
CA CYS A 151 13.80 8.37 20.01
C CYS A 151 15.26 8.90 19.95
N GLN A 152 16.22 8.10 19.50
CA GLN A 152 17.62 8.50 19.36
C GLN A 152 18.15 8.50 17.90
N LEU A 153 17.26 8.56 16.91
CA LEU A 153 17.62 8.80 15.51
C LEU A 153 16.90 10.02 14.95
#